data_AF-A0A498IWX0-F1
#
_entry.id   AF-A0A498IWX0-F1
#
_cell.length_a   1.000
_cell.length_b   1.000
_cell.length_c   1.000
_cell.angle_alpha   90.00
_cell.angle_beta   90.00
_cell.angle_gamma   90.00
#
_symmetry.space_group_name_H-M   'P 1'
#
loop_
_entity.id
_entity.type
_entity.pdbx_description
1 polymer ?
#
loop_
_entity_poly.entity_id
_entity_poly.type
_entity_poly.pdbx_seq_one_letter_code
_entity_poly.pdbx_strand_id
1 'polypeptide(L)'
;MDLKNSISDLTDVALRITKQLLTTEGKDKNMVYSPLSIQVVLWLLTAGSKGPTKEQLLSFLKSNSTDQLNSLASHLVPLIFADGSARGGPCLNFANGLWVQESLPIKPSFKELNPPLISALFVLFGVEVH
;
A
#
# COMPACT_ATOMS: atom_id res chain seq x y z
N MET A 1 5.72 -8.27 17.40
CA MET A 1 5.57 -9.12 16.20
C MET A 1 6.93 -9.23 15.55
N ASP A 2 7.30 -10.40 15.09
CA ASP A 2 8.58 -10.60 14.39
C ASP A 2 8.49 -10.00 12.97
N LEU A 3 9.46 -9.14 12.60
CA LEU A 3 9.44 -8.41 11.32
C LEU A 3 9.48 -9.35 10.12
N LYS A 4 10.20 -10.48 10.22
CA LYS A 4 10.31 -11.46 9.13
C LYS A 4 8.96 -12.14 8.89
N ASN A 5 8.21 -12.46 9.94
CA ASN A 5 6.84 -12.98 9.79
C ASN A 5 5.92 -11.96 9.11
N SER A 6 5.98 -10.67 9.52
CA SER A 6 5.19 -9.61 8.86
C SER A 6 5.52 -9.44 7.37
N ILE A 7 6.79 -9.56 6.99
CA ILE A 7 7.22 -9.50 5.58
C ILE A 7 6.73 -10.74 4.80
N SER A 8 6.74 -11.91 5.43
CA SER A 8 6.19 -13.14 4.84
C SER A 8 4.69 -12.98 4.57
N ASP A 9 3.93 -12.46 5.53
CA ASP A 9 2.50 -12.20 5.38
C ASP A 9 2.22 -11.16 4.29
N LEU A 10 3.02 -10.09 4.23
CA LEU A 10 2.96 -9.09 3.17
C LEU A 10 3.15 -9.73 1.78
N THR A 11 4.13 -10.61 1.65
CA THR A 11 4.44 -11.28 0.39
C THR A 11 3.33 -12.25 -0.01
N ASP A 12 2.76 -12.99 0.96
CA ASP A 12 1.63 -13.89 0.68
C ASP A 12 0.40 -13.13 0.18
N VAL A 13 0.04 -12.01 0.83
CA VAL A 13 -1.06 -11.15 0.38
C VAL A 13 -0.79 -10.62 -1.02
N ALA A 14 0.44 -10.21 -1.32
CA ALA A 14 0.83 -9.74 -2.64
C ALA A 14 0.61 -10.83 -3.71
N LEU A 15 1.09 -12.05 -3.44
CA LEU A 15 0.94 -13.20 -4.35
C LEU A 15 -0.52 -13.59 -4.55
N ARG A 16 -1.37 -13.49 -3.53
CA ARG A 16 -2.82 -13.74 -3.65
C ARG A 16 -3.47 -12.73 -4.60
N ILE A 17 -3.12 -11.45 -4.47
CA ILE A 17 -3.58 -10.40 -5.39
C ILE A 17 -3.03 -10.66 -6.81
N THR A 18 -1.75 -11.00 -6.95
CA THR A 18 -1.13 -11.34 -8.25
C THR A 18 -1.88 -12.44 -8.93
N LYS A 19 -2.13 -13.55 -8.21
CA LYS A 19 -2.82 -14.71 -8.75
C LYS A 19 -4.19 -14.33 -9.27
N GLN A 20 -4.97 -13.58 -8.48
CA GLN A 20 -6.30 -13.15 -8.89
C GLN A 20 -6.23 -12.29 -10.16
N LEU A 21 -5.38 -11.26 -10.17
CA LEU A 21 -5.22 -10.35 -11.31
C LEU A 21 -4.75 -11.06 -12.59
N LEU A 22 -3.79 -11.98 -12.50
CA LEU A 22 -3.32 -12.77 -13.64
C LEU A 22 -4.42 -13.69 -14.20
N THR A 23 -5.28 -14.24 -13.34
CA THR A 23 -6.36 -15.12 -13.79
C THR A 23 -7.57 -14.39 -14.35
N THR A 24 -7.77 -13.11 -14.02
CA THR A 24 -8.91 -12.31 -14.48
C THR A 24 -8.51 -11.36 -15.60
N GLU A 25 -7.71 -10.34 -15.29
CA GLU A 25 -7.42 -9.21 -16.18
C GLU A 25 -6.17 -9.46 -17.04
N GLY A 26 -5.21 -10.21 -16.50
CA GLY A 26 -3.93 -10.51 -17.15
C GLY A 26 -3.94 -11.71 -18.08
N LYS A 27 -5.10 -12.35 -18.29
CA LYS A 27 -5.18 -13.54 -19.13
C LYS A 27 -4.78 -13.19 -20.57
N ASP A 28 -3.73 -13.85 -21.05
CA ASP A 28 -3.16 -13.68 -22.40
C ASP A 28 -2.67 -12.26 -22.72
N LYS A 29 -2.36 -11.45 -21.69
CA LYS A 29 -1.88 -10.08 -21.83
C LYS A 29 -0.66 -9.82 -20.95
N ASN A 30 0.20 -8.90 -21.38
CA ASN A 30 1.22 -8.35 -20.50
C ASN A 30 0.55 -7.52 -19.41
N MET A 31 0.94 -7.76 -18.16
CA MET A 31 0.39 -7.05 -17.01
C MET A 31 1.52 -6.54 -16.12
N VAL A 32 1.45 -5.25 -15.78
CA VAL A 32 2.34 -4.60 -14.82
C VAL A 32 1.48 -3.93 -13.76
N TYR A 33 1.81 -4.19 -12.50
CA TYR A 33 1.22 -3.49 -11.38
C TYR A 33 2.18 -3.55 -10.18
N SER A 34 1.94 -2.72 -9.17
CA SER A 34 2.72 -2.70 -7.92
C SER A 34 1.91 -3.31 -6.77
N PRO A 35 2.23 -4.54 -6.31
CA PRO A 35 1.56 -5.14 -5.16
C PRO A 35 1.65 -4.28 -3.90
N LEU A 36 2.80 -3.66 -3.68
CA LEU A 36 3.06 -2.82 -2.52
C LEU A 36 2.18 -1.56 -2.52
N SER A 37 1.96 -0.94 -3.68
CA SER A 37 1.08 0.23 -3.79
C SER A 37 -0.36 -0.11 -3.41
N ILE A 38 -0.87 -1.27 -3.86
CA ILE A 38 -2.21 -1.73 -3.46
C ILE A 38 -2.28 -2.00 -1.96
N GLN A 39 -1.24 -2.61 -1.38
CA GLN A 39 -1.18 -2.91 0.05
C GLN A 39 -1.15 -1.66 0.91
N VAL A 40 -0.40 -0.63 0.52
CA VAL A 40 -0.38 0.68 1.20
C VAL A 40 -1.77 1.29 1.24
N VAL A 41 -2.53 1.25 0.13
CA VAL A 41 -3.92 1.71 0.10
C VAL A 41 -4.81 0.87 1.02
N LEU A 42 -4.65 -0.45 1.04
CA LEU A 42 -5.41 -1.32 1.96
C LEU A 42 -5.10 -1.04 3.43
N TRP A 43 -3.84 -0.73 3.77
CA TRP A 43 -3.46 -0.31 5.13
C TRP A 43 -4.16 0.99 5.52
N LEU A 44 -4.18 1.97 4.61
CA LEU A 44 -4.86 3.25 4.82
C LEU A 44 -6.38 3.06 5.01
N LEU A 45 -7.02 2.23 4.17
CA LEU A 45 -8.43 1.88 4.31
C LEU A 45 -8.71 1.18 5.65
N THR A 46 -7.82 0.28 6.06
CA THR A 46 -7.93 -0.41 7.35
C THR A 46 -7.90 0.57 8.51
N ALA A 47 -7.02 1.57 8.45
CA ALA A 47 -6.91 2.62 9.47
C ALA A 47 -8.14 3.54 9.51
N GLY A 48 -8.78 3.80 8.36
CA GLY A 48 -10.01 4.61 8.28
C GLY A 48 -11.31 3.87 8.59
N SER A 49 -11.29 2.54 8.55
CA SER A 49 -12.47 1.70 8.76
C SER A 49 -12.74 1.37 10.24
N LYS A 50 -13.97 0.92 10.53
CA LYS A 50 -14.39 0.44 11.86
C LYS A 50 -15.30 -0.78 11.72
N GLY A 51 -15.48 -1.51 12.82
CA GLY A 51 -16.40 -2.65 12.89
C GLY A 51 -16.04 -3.76 11.89
N PRO A 52 -17.05 -4.43 11.29
CA PRO A 52 -16.83 -5.59 10.42
C PRO A 52 -15.90 -5.32 9.23
N THR A 53 -15.96 -4.13 8.62
CA THR A 53 -15.08 -3.78 7.50
C THR A 53 -13.61 -3.79 7.91
N LYS A 54 -13.31 -3.28 9.11
CA LYS A 54 -11.95 -3.29 9.65
C LYS A 54 -11.46 -4.70 9.90
N GLU A 55 -12.32 -5.55 10.46
CA GLU A 55 -12.00 -6.95 10.76
C GLU A 55 -11.73 -7.75 9.48
N GLN A 56 -12.53 -7.55 8.43
CA GLN A 56 -12.32 -8.17 7.12
C GLN A 56 -10.99 -7.75 6.50
N LEU A 57 -10.64 -6.45 6.56
CA LEU A 57 -9.38 -5.95 6.03
C LEU A 57 -8.17 -6.48 6.83
N LEU A 58 -8.25 -6.49 8.15
CA LEU A 58 -7.20 -7.06 9.01
C LEU A 58 -6.99 -8.55 8.74
N SER A 59 -8.07 -9.31 8.61
CA SER A 59 -8.03 -10.73 8.25
C SER A 59 -7.40 -10.95 6.87
N PHE A 60 -7.80 -10.15 5.87
CA PHE A 60 -7.22 -10.22 4.53
C PHE A 60 -5.72 -9.91 4.53
N LEU A 61 -5.31 -8.88 5.26
CA LEU A 61 -3.93 -8.43 5.41
C LEU A 61 -3.10 -9.30 6.38
N LYS A 62 -3.70 -10.34 6.96
CA LYS A 62 -3.08 -11.22 7.97
C LYS A 62 -2.46 -10.44 9.14
N SER A 63 -3.13 -9.38 9.58
CA SER A 63 -2.66 -8.54 10.68
C SER A 63 -3.66 -8.55 11.84
N ASN A 64 -3.17 -8.50 13.07
CA ASN A 64 -4.03 -8.51 14.25
C ASN A 64 -4.56 -7.12 14.61
N SER A 65 -3.89 -6.04 14.18
CA SER A 65 -4.31 -4.68 14.50
C SER A 65 -3.79 -3.64 13.50
N THR A 66 -4.45 -2.49 13.48
CA THR A 66 -3.98 -1.32 12.70
C THR A 66 -2.61 -0.85 13.19
N ASP A 67 -2.30 -0.97 14.48
CA ASP A 67 -1.01 -0.56 15.04
C ASP A 67 0.14 -1.41 14.51
N GLN A 68 -0.11 -2.71 14.29
CA GLN A 68 0.87 -3.58 13.64
C GLN A 68 1.13 -3.16 12.19
N LEU A 69 0.07 -2.84 11.44
CA LEU A 69 0.20 -2.34 10.07
C LEU A 69 0.94 -0.99 10.03
N ASN A 70 0.62 -0.08 10.94
CA ASN A 70 1.28 1.23 11.04
C ASN A 70 2.75 1.09 11.40
N SER A 71 3.09 0.19 12.33
CA SER A 71 4.48 -0.10 12.69
C SER A 71 5.25 -0.77 11.55
N LEU A 72 4.61 -1.68 10.83
CA LEU A 72 5.20 -2.31 9.64
C LEU A 72 5.47 -1.26 8.56
N ALA A 73 4.51 -0.37 8.31
CA ALA A 73 4.64 0.74 7.39
C ALA A 73 5.78 1.69 7.79
N SER A 74 5.89 2.10 9.05
CA SER A 74 6.96 3.01 9.49
C SER A 74 8.37 2.42 9.29
N HIS A 75 8.53 1.10 9.31
CA HIS A 75 9.81 0.45 9.06
C HIS A 75 10.06 0.19 7.56
N LEU A 76 9.06 -0.25 6.81
CA LEU A 76 9.23 -0.68 5.41
C LEU A 76 9.12 0.47 4.41
N VAL A 77 8.21 1.41 4.62
CA VAL A 77 7.95 2.53 3.68
C VAL A 77 9.23 3.32 3.42
N PRO A 78 10.03 3.73 4.42
CA PRO A 78 11.27 4.48 4.16
C PRO A 78 12.33 3.66 3.43
N LEU A 79 12.37 2.33 3.63
CA LEU A 79 13.36 1.46 3.03
C LEU A 79 13.03 1.12 1.58
N ILE A 80 11.75 0.87 1.27
CA ILE A 80 11.33 0.42 -0.06
C ILE A 80 11.08 1.60 -1.00
N PHE A 81 10.65 2.75 -0.48
CA PHE A 81 10.40 3.95 -1.29
C PHE A 81 11.57 4.93 -1.31
N ALA A 82 12.73 4.57 -0.77
CA ALA A 82 13.94 5.38 -0.91
C ALA A 82 14.37 5.44 -2.38
N ASP A 83 14.55 6.65 -2.90
CA ASP A 83 15.15 6.83 -4.22
C ASP A 83 16.61 6.37 -4.21
N GLY A 84 16.92 5.41 -5.08
CA GLY A 84 18.26 4.85 -5.23
C GLY A 84 19.14 5.61 -6.22
N SER A 85 18.58 6.56 -6.98
CA SER A 85 19.23 7.20 -8.13
C SER A 85 20.62 7.77 -7.81
N ALA A 86 20.77 8.47 -6.69
CA ALA A 86 22.03 9.07 -6.24
C ALA A 86 23.15 8.06 -5.95
N ARG A 87 22.81 6.77 -5.79
CA ARG A 87 23.75 5.68 -5.52
C ARG A 87 23.86 4.70 -6.71
N GLY A 88 23.38 5.08 -7.88
CA GLY A 88 23.32 4.22 -9.07
C GLY A 88 22.22 3.16 -9.03
N GLY A 89 21.28 3.27 -8.08
CA GLY A 89 20.10 2.42 -7.99
C GLY A 89 18.92 2.95 -8.83
N PRO A 90 17.78 2.24 -8.81
CA PRO A 90 16.59 2.66 -9.53
C PRO A 90 16.04 4.00 -9.05
N CYS A 91 15.54 4.81 -9.97
CA CYS A 91 14.71 5.97 -9.64
C CYS A 91 13.31 5.49 -9.25
N LEU A 92 12.86 5.84 -8.04
CA LEU A 92 11.57 5.40 -7.50
C LEU A 92 10.71 6.60 -7.14
N ASN A 93 9.53 6.69 -7.77
CA ASN A 93 8.52 7.70 -7.50
C ASN A 93 7.19 7.02 -7.18
N PHE A 94 6.51 7.49 -6.11
CA PHE A 94 5.25 6.90 -5.64
C PHE A 94 4.23 7.99 -5.33
N ALA A 95 2.98 7.74 -5.72
CA ALA A 95 1.88 8.68 -5.65
C ALA A 95 0.64 7.98 -5.09
N ASN A 96 0.12 8.44 -3.94
CA ASN A 96 -1.15 7.98 -3.39
C ASN A 96 -2.09 9.19 -3.20
N GLY A 97 -3.36 9.03 -3.55
CA GLY A 97 -4.38 10.08 -3.43
C GLY A 97 -5.71 9.51 -2.98
N LEU A 98 -6.45 10.32 -2.21
CA LEU A 98 -7.81 10.01 -1.78
C LEU A 98 -8.72 11.16 -2.20
N TRP A 99 -9.71 10.85 -3.04
CA TRP A 99 -10.76 11.78 -3.41
C TRP A 99 -12.04 11.41 -2.66
N VAL A 100 -12.66 12.41 -2.05
CA VAL A 100 -13.93 12.27 -1.33
C VAL A 100 -14.95 13.24 -1.92
N GLN A 101 -16.23 12.89 -1.80
CA GLN A 101 -17.30 13.81 -2.14
C GLN A 101 -17.23 15.03 -1.23
N GLU A 102 -17.36 16.24 -1.79
CA GLU A 102 -17.23 17.50 -1.06
C GLU A 102 -18.16 17.60 0.17
N SER A 103 -19.36 17.02 0.07
CA SER A 103 -20.34 16.98 1.15
C SER A 103 -19.96 16.05 2.32
N LEU A 104 -18.91 15.23 2.18
CA LEU A 104 -18.46 14.26 3.17
C LEU A 104 -17.15 14.71 3.81
N PRO A 105 -17.17 15.33 5.00
CA PRO A 105 -15.96 15.79 5.65
C PRO A 105 -15.10 14.60 6.11
N ILE A 106 -13.81 14.63 5.74
CA ILE A 106 -12.81 13.71 6.26
C ILE A 106 -12.53 14.07 7.73
N LYS A 107 -12.64 13.09 8.62
CA LYS A 107 -12.33 13.26 10.04
C LYS A 107 -10.87 13.72 10.22
N PRO A 108 -10.58 14.73 11.07
CA PRO A 108 -9.21 15.19 11.33
C PRO A 108 -8.27 14.05 11.72
N SER A 109 -8.74 13.13 12.56
CA SER A 109 -7.98 11.94 12.99
C SER A 109 -7.55 11.02 11.85
N PHE A 110 -8.21 11.08 10.68
CA PHE A 110 -7.81 10.33 9.49
C PHE A 110 -6.72 11.07 8.70
N LYS A 111 -6.69 12.41 8.75
CA LYS A 111 -5.63 13.22 8.13
C LYS A 111 -4.31 13.15 8.91
N GLU A 112 -4.41 12.90 10.21
CA GLU A 112 -3.26 12.69 11.12
C GLU A 112 -2.69 11.27 11.02
N LEU A 113 -3.31 10.37 10.24
CA LEU A 113 -2.72 9.07 9.95
C LEU A 113 -1.39 9.25 9.22
N ASN A 114 -0.44 8.38 9.56
CA ASN A 114 0.98 8.46 9.27
C ASN A 114 1.31 9.18 7.93
N PRO A 115 2.01 10.34 7.96
CA PRO A 115 2.40 11.08 6.76
C PRO A 115 3.08 10.24 5.66
N PRO A 116 3.90 9.21 5.95
CA PRO A 116 4.54 8.39 4.90
C PRO A 116 3.54 7.59 4.04
N LEU A 117 2.33 7.33 4.54
CA LEU A 117 1.28 6.62 3.80
C LEU A 117 0.37 7.58 3.03
N ILE A 118 0.28 8.84 3.49
CA ILE A 118 -0.54 9.92 2.94
C ILE A 118 0.37 11.05 2.43
N SER A 119 1.45 10.69 1.74
CA SER A 119 2.25 11.66 0.99
C SER A 119 1.52 11.95 -0.32
N ALA A 120 0.78 13.04 -0.37
CA ALA A 120 0.18 13.53 -1.61
C ALA A 120 1.29 14.02 -2.56
N LEU A 121 1.45 13.38 -3.71
CA LEU A 121 2.01 13.99 -4.92
C LEU A 121 1.56 13.16 -6.15
N PHE A 122 1.00 13.82 -7.16
CA PHE A 122 0.69 13.23 -8.47
C PHE A 122 1.97 12.75 -9.16
N VAL A 123 2.04 11.48 -9.61
CA VAL A 123 2.92 11.04 -10.72
C VAL A 123 2.27 9.86 -11.45
N LEU A 124 2.10 9.99 -12.77
CA LEU A 124 1.77 8.90 -13.68
C LEU A 124 2.87 7.83 -13.61
N PHE A 125 2.50 6.54 -13.58
CA PHE A 125 3.46 5.46 -13.88
C PHE A 125 3.95 5.61 -15.33
N GLY A 126 5.04 6.35 -15.51
CA GLY A 126 5.91 6.26 -16.68
C GLY A 126 7.14 5.49 -16.28
N VAL A 127 7.21 4.21 -16.64
CA VAL A 127 8.51 3.56 -16.78
C VAL A 127 9.11 4.16 -18.05
N GLU A 128 9.84 5.26 -17.93
CA GLU A 128 10.73 5.69 -19.01
C GLU A 128 11.88 4.69 -19.06
N VAL A 129 11.73 3.70 -19.92
CA VAL A 129 12.85 2.93 -20.44
C VAL A 129 13.55 3.84 -21.44
N HIS A 130 14.73 4.35 -21.09
CA HIS A 130 15.67 4.87 -22.08
C HIS A 130 16.37 3.71 -22.80
#